data_AF-A0A661VEL1-F1
#
_entry.id   AF-A0A661VEL1-F1
#
_cell.length_a   1.000
_cell.length_b   1.000
_cell.length_c   1.000
_cell.angle_alpha   90.00
_cell.angle_beta   90.00
_cell.angle_gamma   90.00
#
_symmetry.space_group_name_H-M   'P 1'
#
loop_
_entity.id
_entity.type
_entity.pdbx_description
1 polymer ?
#
loop_
_entity_poly.entity_id
_entity_poly.type
_entity_poly.pdbx_seq_one_letter_code
_entity_poly.pdbx_strand_id
1 'polypeptide(L)'
;MSNRSNWLRRPATWILVAVIVTYCVLGVLYAVHTPPWQAPDEPAHYNYVRYLAAHHRLPVLQAGDYPHDYLEEIKAAKFPPEMTIDPIRYEFWQPPLYYLLAVPVYLLFGGALIPLRLFSVACGAGLLIVAYGIARQAFPQNDALALGTVALIAFVPQHLAMTAAVNNDALAELILAGVMWGLVRWVASEEQ
;
A
#
# COMPACT_ATOMS: atom_id res chain seq x y z
N MET A 1 -15.58 32.95 -11.74
CA MET A 1 -15.27 33.16 -10.31
C MET A 1 -14.82 31.83 -9.72
N SER A 2 -13.52 31.62 -9.60
CA SER A 2 -12.92 30.38 -9.08
C SER A 2 -11.98 30.75 -7.94
N ASN A 3 -12.46 30.66 -6.70
CA ASN A 3 -11.64 30.90 -5.52
C ASN A 3 -10.81 29.65 -5.19
N ARG A 4 -9.84 29.34 -6.06
CA ARG A 4 -8.80 28.32 -5.83
C ARG A 4 -7.68 28.93 -4.99
N SER A 5 -7.89 29.15 -3.69
CA SER A 5 -6.80 29.59 -2.80
C SER A 5 -7.23 29.56 -1.33
N ASN A 6 -6.42 28.91 -0.49
CA ASN A 6 -6.46 28.83 0.99
C ASN A 6 -6.98 27.55 1.67
N TRP A 7 -6.89 26.37 1.03
CA TRP A 7 -6.98 25.11 1.80
C TRP A 7 -5.92 25.04 2.92
N LEU A 8 -4.67 25.44 2.64
CA LEU A 8 -3.55 25.46 3.59
C LEU A 8 -3.70 26.39 4.80
N ARG A 9 -4.73 27.27 4.82
CA ARG A 9 -4.96 28.20 5.94
C ARG A 9 -5.95 27.67 6.98
N ARG A 10 -6.54 26.50 6.76
CA ARG A 10 -7.47 25.89 7.73
C ARG A 10 -6.69 25.04 8.74
N PRO A 11 -6.99 25.13 10.04
CA PRO A 11 -6.32 24.31 11.05
C PRO A 11 -6.44 22.81 10.76
N ALA A 12 -7.56 22.38 10.17
CA ALA A 12 -7.78 21.00 9.74
C ALA A 12 -6.73 20.48 8.73
N THR A 13 -6.21 21.34 7.85
CA THR A 13 -5.19 20.93 6.88
C THR A 13 -3.86 20.63 7.54
N TRP A 14 -3.47 21.40 8.56
CA TRP A 14 -2.25 21.11 9.32
C TRP A 14 -2.38 19.83 10.14
N ILE A 15 -3.56 19.54 10.69
CA ILE A 15 -3.82 18.28 11.38
C ILE A 15 -3.74 17.11 10.39
N LEU A 16 -4.33 17.23 9.20
CA LEU A 16 -4.21 16.21 8.17
C LEU A 16 -2.74 15.97 7.77
N VAL A 17 -1.99 17.04 7.54
CA VAL A 17 -0.54 16.94 7.25
C VAL A 17 0.19 16.25 8.38
N ALA A 18 -0.10 16.59 9.64
CA ALA A 18 0.50 15.93 10.79
C ALA A 18 0.17 14.43 10.82
N VAL A 19 -1.09 14.05 10.60
CA VAL A 19 -1.52 12.63 10.54
C VAL A 19 -0.78 11.88 9.45
N ILE A 20 -0.70 12.44 8.23
CA ILE A 20 0.00 11.80 7.10
C ILE A 20 1.50 11.70 7.37
N VAL A 21 2.13 12.74 7.92
CA VAL A 21 3.55 12.71 8.28
C VAL A 21 3.82 11.66 9.35
N THR A 22 2.99 11.58 10.39
CA THR A 22 3.09 10.54 11.42
C THR A 22 2.90 9.15 10.82
N TYR A 23 1.90 8.95 9.95
CA TYR A 23 1.72 7.70 9.21
C TYR A 23 2.97 7.32 8.42
N CYS A 24 3.54 8.25 7.64
CA CYS A 24 4.74 7.98 6.86
C CYS A 24 5.94 7.63 7.75
N VAL A 25 6.14 8.34 8.86
CA VAL A 25 7.21 8.02 9.82
C VAL A 25 7.03 6.62 10.38
N LEU A 26 5.82 6.28 10.84
CA LEU A 26 5.53 4.95 11.37
C LEU A 26 5.65 3.86 10.29
N GLY A 27 5.18 4.13 9.07
CA GLY A 27 5.29 3.22 7.92
C GLY A 27 6.74 2.96 7.53
N VAL A 28 7.60 3.99 7.54
CA VAL A 28 9.05 3.84 7.38
C VAL A 28 9.64 2.98 8.51
N LEU A 29 9.25 3.23 9.77
CA LEU A 29 9.72 2.43 10.90
C LEU A 29 9.33 0.96 10.75
N TYR A 30 8.08 0.65 10.37
CA TYR A 30 7.66 -0.72 10.08
C TYR A 30 8.44 -1.30 8.89
N ALA A 31 8.60 -0.54 7.80
CA ALA A 31 9.31 -1.00 6.62
C ALA A 31 10.79 -1.34 6.89
N VAL A 32 11.42 -0.63 7.83
CA VAL A 32 12.83 -0.83 8.22
C VAL A 32 12.98 -1.88 9.32
N HIS A 33 12.09 -1.90 10.31
CA HIS A 33 12.25 -2.76 11.50
C HIS A 33 11.58 -4.12 11.39
N THR A 34 10.60 -4.32 10.50
CA THR A 34 10.12 -5.66 10.17
C THR A 34 11.24 -6.40 9.45
N PRO A 35 11.73 -7.55 9.96
CA PRO A 35 12.77 -8.30 9.26
C PRO A 35 12.31 -8.70 7.85
N PRO A 36 13.25 -8.89 6.90
CA PRO A 36 12.90 -9.35 5.56
C PRO A 36 12.03 -10.61 5.61
N TRP A 37 11.02 -10.67 4.74
CA TRP A 37 10.20 -11.87 4.52
C TRP A 37 9.25 -12.27 5.66
N GLN A 38 9.26 -11.55 6.77
CA GLN A 38 8.37 -11.83 7.91
C GLN A 38 7.00 -11.16 7.81
N ALA A 39 6.80 -10.26 6.84
CA ALA A 39 5.46 -9.81 6.51
C ALA A 39 4.70 -10.92 5.75
N PRO A 40 3.39 -11.09 5.99
CA PRO A 40 2.58 -12.09 5.29
C PRO A 40 2.71 -11.95 3.77
N ASP A 41 2.94 -13.07 3.09
CA ASP A 41 2.97 -13.23 1.62
C ASP A 41 4.00 -12.36 0.86
N GLU A 42 4.75 -11.53 1.56
CA GLU A 42 5.75 -10.61 1.00
C GLU A 42 6.78 -11.29 0.09
N PRO A 43 7.31 -12.50 0.39
CA PRO A 43 8.22 -13.19 -0.51
C PRO A 43 7.60 -13.48 -1.88
N ALA A 44 6.33 -13.89 -1.92
CA ALA A 44 5.62 -14.21 -3.15
C ALA A 44 5.35 -12.94 -3.98
N HIS A 45 4.94 -11.85 -3.32
CA HIS A 45 4.76 -10.55 -3.96
C HIS A 45 6.07 -9.98 -4.51
N TYR A 46 7.15 -10.05 -3.74
CA TYR A 46 8.48 -9.65 -4.19
C TYR A 46 8.92 -10.45 -5.42
N ASN A 47 8.70 -11.77 -5.39
CA ASN A 47 9.00 -12.64 -6.53
C ASN A 47 8.20 -12.30 -7.78
N TYR A 48 6.98 -11.81 -7.64
CA TYR A 48 6.19 -11.31 -8.77
C TYR A 48 6.89 -10.10 -9.40
N VAL A 49 7.27 -9.08 -8.61
CA VAL A 49 8.00 -7.90 -9.11
C VAL A 49 9.31 -8.32 -9.78
N ARG A 50 10.08 -9.20 -9.14
CA ARG A 50 11.33 -9.75 -9.67
C ARG A 50 11.11 -10.50 -10.99
N TYR A 51 10.05 -11.30 -11.09
CA TYR A 51 9.73 -12.04 -12.30
C TYR A 51 9.42 -11.09 -13.47
N LEU A 52 8.60 -10.06 -13.24
CA LEU A 52 8.30 -9.04 -14.24
C LEU A 52 9.57 -8.30 -14.69
N ALA A 53 10.41 -7.89 -13.74
CA ALA A 53 11.65 -7.18 -14.02
C ALA A 53 12.64 -8.02 -14.83
N ALA A 54 12.67 -9.35 -14.61
CA ALA A 54 13.60 -10.24 -15.30
C ALA A 54 13.08 -10.76 -16.65
N HIS A 55 11.78 -11.04 -16.77
CA HIS A 55 11.21 -11.75 -17.92
C HIS A 55 10.35 -10.88 -18.83
N HIS A 56 9.99 -9.66 -18.41
CA HIS A 56 9.13 -8.73 -19.15
C HIS A 56 7.80 -9.34 -19.63
N ARG A 57 7.27 -10.31 -18.88
CA ARG A 57 6.01 -11.00 -19.15
C ARG A 57 5.27 -11.26 -17.87
N LEU A 58 3.94 -11.32 -17.94
CA LEU A 58 3.12 -11.66 -16.78
C LEU A 58 3.43 -13.11 -16.33
N PRO A 59 3.57 -13.36 -15.03
CA PRO A 59 3.69 -14.70 -14.52
C PRO A 59 2.36 -15.46 -14.67
N VAL A 60 2.45 -16.78 -14.64
CA VAL A 60 1.29 -17.68 -14.61
C VAL A 60 1.52 -18.61 -13.42
N LEU A 61 0.52 -18.74 -12.56
CA LEU A 61 0.55 -19.66 -11.44
C LEU A 61 0.60 -21.11 -11.93
N GLN A 62 1.56 -21.89 -11.43
CA GLN A 62 1.80 -23.28 -11.80
C GLN A 62 1.80 -24.20 -10.58
N ALA A 63 1.58 -25.49 -10.81
CA ALA A 63 1.77 -26.50 -9.78
C ALA A 63 3.22 -26.46 -9.27
N GLY A 64 3.40 -26.39 -7.94
CA GLY A 64 4.70 -26.25 -7.30
C GLY A 64 5.07 -24.81 -6.88
N ASP A 65 4.30 -23.79 -7.29
CA ASP A 65 4.52 -22.40 -6.85
C ASP A 65 4.12 -22.15 -5.38
N TYR A 66 3.40 -23.11 -4.78
CA TYR A 66 3.12 -23.19 -3.35
C TYR A 66 3.83 -24.42 -2.75
N PRO A 67 5.14 -24.33 -2.45
CA PRO A 67 5.88 -25.43 -1.84
C PRO A 67 5.57 -25.49 -0.33
N HIS A 68 4.43 -26.08 0.04
CA HIS A 68 3.89 -26.03 1.41
C HIS A 68 4.91 -26.43 2.49
N ASP A 69 5.52 -27.62 2.36
CA ASP A 69 6.46 -28.15 3.36
C ASP A 69 7.67 -27.23 3.54
N TYR A 70 8.22 -26.72 2.42
CA TYR A 70 9.32 -25.76 2.44
C TYR A 70 8.91 -24.42 3.06
N LEU A 71 7.70 -23.95 2.76
CA LEU A 71 7.17 -22.69 3.29
C LEU A 71 6.99 -22.78 4.81
N GLU A 72 6.52 -23.91 5.34
CA GLU A 72 6.45 -24.11 6.79
C GLU A 72 7.84 -24.16 7.43
N GLU A 73 8.80 -24.86 6.79
CA GLU A 73 10.18 -24.94 7.28
C GLU A 73 10.87 -23.58 7.33
N ILE A 74 10.82 -22.79 6.23
CA ILE A 74 11.48 -21.48 6.17
C ILE A 74 10.85 -20.45 7.12
N LYS A 75 9.52 -20.51 7.31
CA LYS A 75 8.82 -19.67 8.30
C LYS A 75 9.26 -20.03 9.72
N ALA A 76 9.33 -21.32 10.06
CA ALA A 76 9.79 -21.78 11.36
C ALA A 76 11.24 -21.35 11.64
N ALA A 77 12.09 -21.36 10.61
CA ALA A 77 13.48 -20.90 10.68
C ALA A 77 13.63 -19.36 10.65
N LYS A 78 12.54 -18.60 10.45
CA LYS A 78 12.51 -17.13 10.33
C LYS A 78 13.34 -16.57 9.16
N PHE A 79 13.31 -17.27 8.02
CA PHE A 79 13.94 -16.85 6.76
C PHE A 79 15.45 -16.53 6.88
N PRO A 80 16.28 -17.52 7.29
CA PRO A 80 17.71 -17.30 7.38
C PRO A 80 18.34 -17.19 5.97
N PRO A 81 19.51 -16.54 5.81
CA PRO A 81 20.09 -16.23 4.50
C PRO A 81 20.36 -17.43 3.59
N GLU A 82 20.57 -18.61 4.16
CA GLU A 82 20.80 -19.87 3.45
C GLU A 82 19.54 -20.46 2.81
N MET A 83 18.35 -20.02 3.22
CA MET A 83 17.07 -20.48 2.67
C MET A 83 16.52 -19.44 1.68
N THR A 84 16.42 -19.81 0.41
CA THR A 84 15.98 -18.90 -0.65
C THR A 84 14.46 -18.76 -0.72
N ILE A 85 13.98 -17.55 -1.00
CA ILE A 85 12.55 -17.30 -1.28
C ILE A 85 12.14 -17.66 -2.70
N ASP A 86 13.07 -18.04 -3.59
CA ASP A 86 12.82 -18.28 -5.02
C ASP A 86 11.63 -19.20 -5.35
N PRO A 87 11.37 -20.31 -4.65
CA PRO A 87 10.27 -21.20 -5.00
C PRO A 87 8.90 -20.68 -4.51
N ILE A 88 8.86 -19.63 -3.68
CA ILE A 88 7.64 -19.07 -3.09
C ILE A 88 6.98 -18.13 -4.11
N ARG A 89 6.05 -18.64 -4.92
CA ARG A 89 5.49 -17.90 -6.07
C ARG A 89 3.97 -17.96 -6.17
N TYR A 90 3.32 -18.37 -5.09
CA TYR A 90 1.89 -18.64 -5.06
C TYR A 90 1.00 -17.42 -5.32
N GLU A 91 1.55 -16.19 -5.33
CA GLU A 91 0.81 -14.97 -5.69
C GLU A 91 0.83 -14.63 -7.19
N PHE A 92 1.37 -15.49 -8.05
CA PHE A 92 1.42 -15.29 -9.50
C PHE A 92 0.04 -15.21 -10.19
N TRP A 93 -1.05 -15.47 -9.47
CA TRP A 93 -2.43 -15.31 -9.97
C TRP A 93 -2.97 -13.88 -9.84
N GLN A 94 -2.35 -13.04 -9.00
CA GLN A 94 -2.91 -11.75 -8.64
C GLN A 94 -2.88 -10.72 -9.79
N PRO A 95 -3.79 -9.72 -9.77
CA PRO A 95 -3.81 -8.65 -10.76
C PRO A 95 -2.47 -7.90 -10.85
N PRO A 96 -1.95 -7.63 -12.06
CA PRO A 96 -0.53 -7.27 -12.24
C PRO A 96 -0.18 -5.82 -11.91
N LEU A 97 -1.16 -4.93 -11.74
CA LEU A 97 -0.94 -3.47 -11.76
C LEU A 97 0.04 -2.99 -10.67
N TYR A 98 -0.12 -3.45 -9.43
CA TYR A 98 0.79 -3.10 -8.33
C TYR A 98 2.24 -3.46 -8.68
N TYR A 99 2.44 -4.69 -9.16
CA TYR A 99 3.75 -5.22 -9.47
C TYR A 99 4.39 -4.49 -10.64
N LEU A 100 3.62 -4.17 -11.70
CA LEU A 100 4.09 -3.37 -12.83
C LEU A 100 4.57 -1.98 -12.39
N LEU A 101 3.84 -1.33 -11.49
CA LEU A 101 4.24 -0.03 -10.94
C LEU A 101 5.44 -0.11 -9.99
N ALA A 102 5.65 -1.26 -9.35
CA ALA A 102 6.80 -1.52 -8.48
C ALA A 102 8.08 -1.85 -9.27
N VAL A 103 8.00 -2.36 -10.51
CA VAL A 103 9.18 -2.71 -11.33
C VAL A 103 10.17 -1.56 -11.50
N PRO A 104 9.78 -0.31 -11.82
CA PRO A 104 10.72 0.80 -11.88
C PRO A 104 11.49 1.04 -10.57
N VAL A 105 10.82 0.88 -9.43
CA VAL A 105 11.45 0.99 -8.10
C VAL A 105 12.42 -0.18 -7.88
N TYR A 106 12.01 -1.40 -8.22
CA TYR A 106 12.86 -2.59 -8.18
C TYR A 106 14.14 -2.39 -8.98
N LEU A 107 14.03 -1.93 -10.23
CA LEU A 107 15.17 -1.72 -11.12
C LEU A 107 16.09 -0.59 -10.64
N LEU A 108 15.53 0.53 -10.17
CA LEU A 108 16.30 1.68 -9.70
C LEU A 108 17.14 1.37 -8.47
N PHE A 109 16.66 0.49 -7.58
CA PHE A 109 17.31 0.15 -6.32
C PHE A 109 17.87 -1.28 -6.28
N GLY A 110 18.06 -1.91 -7.45
CA GLY A 110 18.70 -3.23 -7.55
C GLY A 110 17.98 -4.35 -6.79
N GLY A 111 16.67 -4.28 -6.68
CA GLY A 111 15.85 -5.25 -5.93
C GLY A 111 15.87 -5.08 -4.41
N ALA A 112 16.36 -3.96 -3.88
CA ALA A 112 16.29 -3.71 -2.44
C ALA A 112 14.84 -3.73 -1.93
N LEU A 113 14.60 -4.43 -0.82
CA LEU A 113 13.26 -4.62 -0.26
C LEU A 113 12.66 -3.31 0.31
N ILE A 114 13.46 -2.50 1.00
CA ILE A 114 12.97 -1.28 1.67
C ILE A 114 12.32 -0.30 0.67
N PRO A 115 12.94 0.06 -0.47
CA PRO A 115 12.27 0.91 -1.47
C PRO A 115 10.92 0.39 -1.95
N LEU A 116 10.75 -0.93 -2.09
CA LEU A 116 9.48 -1.54 -2.48
C LEU A 116 8.44 -1.44 -1.36
N ARG A 117 8.85 -1.64 -0.10
CA ARG A 117 7.98 -1.39 1.06
C ARG A 117 7.56 0.08 1.13
N LEU A 118 8.48 1.01 0.87
CA LEU A 118 8.19 2.45 0.85
C LEU A 118 7.24 2.85 -0.29
N PHE A 119 7.25 2.10 -1.41
CA PHE A 119 6.26 2.26 -2.47
C PHE A 119 4.84 1.91 -1.97
N SER A 120 4.67 0.83 -1.20
CA SER A 120 3.39 0.51 -0.53
C SER A 120 2.98 1.58 0.47
N VAL A 121 3.91 2.09 1.28
CA VAL A 121 3.64 3.19 2.24
C VAL A 121 3.17 4.44 1.49
N ALA A 122 3.75 4.76 0.33
CA ALA A 122 3.30 5.87 -0.50
C ALA A 122 1.87 5.66 -1.03
N CYS A 123 1.49 4.43 -1.38
CA CYS A 123 0.10 4.08 -1.74
C CYS A 123 -0.84 4.31 -0.56
N GLY A 124 -0.47 3.87 0.65
CA GLY A 124 -1.25 4.09 1.87
C GLY A 124 -1.38 5.58 2.24
N ALA A 125 -0.33 6.39 2.05
CA ALA A 125 -0.42 7.84 2.23
C ALA A 125 -1.39 8.48 1.21
N GLY A 126 -1.38 7.99 -0.04
CA GLY A 126 -2.36 8.36 -1.06
C GLY A 126 -3.79 8.03 -0.64
N LEU A 127 -4.00 6.84 -0.05
CA LEU A 127 -5.29 6.41 0.46
C LEU A 127 -5.82 7.37 1.53
N LEU A 128 -4.97 7.83 2.45
CA LEU A 128 -5.37 8.81 3.48
C LEU A 128 -5.89 10.12 2.88
N ILE A 129 -5.26 10.60 1.80
CA ILE A 129 -5.69 11.82 1.10
C ILE A 129 -7.07 11.62 0.45
N VAL A 130 -7.27 10.47 -0.21
CA VAL A 130 -8.54 10.14 -0.86
C VAL A 130 -9.65 9.94 0.17
N ALA A 131 -9.37 9.20 1.26
CA ALA A 131 -10.31 8.98 2.35
C ALA A 131 -10.77 10.29 3.00
N TYR A 132 -9.85 11.23 3.21
CA TYR A 132 -10.19 12.58 3.67
C TYR A 132 -11.13 13.29 2.69
N GLY A 133 -10.86 13.20 1.39
CA GLY A 133 -11.68 13.77 0.32
C GLY A 133 -13.10 13.21 0.28
N ILE A 134 -13.25 11.90 0.49
CA ILE A 134 -14.56 11.22 0.61
C ILE A 134 -15.32 11.74 1.83
N ALA A 135 -14.69 11.70 3.01
CA ALA A 135 -15.33 12.08 4.26
C ALA A 135 -15.75 13.57 4.27
N ARG A 136 -14.93 14.46 3.69
CA ARG A 136 -15.26 15.89 3.51
C ARG A 136 -16.44 16.14 2.57
N GLN A 137 -16.71 15.24 1.62
CA GLN A 137 -17.88 15.37 0.74
C GLN A 137 -19.13 14.79 1.38
N ALA A 138 -19.02 13.64 2.05
CA ALA A 138 -20.14 13.04 2.76
C ALA A 138 -20.60 13.90 3.95
N PHE A 139 -19.67 14.56 4.65
CA PHE A 139 -19.97 15.38 5.83
C PHE A 139 -19.29 16.77 5.78
N PRO A 140 -19.74 17.69 4.91
CA PRO A 140 -19.05 18.96 4.62
C PRO A 140 -18.87 19.90 5.82
N GLN A 141 -19.70 19.76 6.85
CA GLN A 141 -19.72 20.62 8.03
C GLN A 141 -18.91 20.04 9.21
N ASN A 142 -18.41 18.80 9.12
CA ASN A 142 -17.76 18.11 10.23
C ASN A 142 -16.30 17.72 9.91
N ASP A 143 -15.39 18.69 10.07
CA ASP A 143 -13.95 18.46 9.88
C ASP A 143 -13.38 17.43 10.87
N ALA A 144 -13.92 17.36 12.09
CA ALA A 144 -13.47 16.41 13.10
C ALA A 144 -13.76 14.97 12.66
N LEU A 145 -14.91 14.71 12.04
CA LEU A 145 -15.24 13.40 11.49
C LEU A 145 -14.29 13.00 10.36
N ALA A 146 -14.03 13.90 9.41
CA ALA A 146 -13.11 13.63 8.30
C ALA A 146 -11.68 13.34 8.80
N LEU A 147 -11.17 14.15 9.74
CA LEU A 147 -9.86 13.92 10.35
C LEU A 147 -9.83 12.64 11.19
N GLY A 148 -10.91 12.35 11.93
CA GLY A 148 -11.06 11.14 12.72
C GLY A 148 -11.06 9.88 11.86
N THR A 149 -11.74 9.89 10.71
CA THR A 149 -11.71 8.79 9.73
C THR A 149 -10.29 8.52 9.25
N VAL A 150 -9.56 9.57 8.85
CA VAL A 150 -8.19 9.43 8.35
C VAL A 150 -7.25 8.95 9.45
N ALA A 151 -7.37 9.51 10.67
CA ALA A 151 -6.56 9.10 11.81
C ALA A 151 -6.82 7.64 12.19
N LEU A 152 -8.08 7.18 12.13
CA LEU A 152 -8.42 5.78 12.37
C LEU A 152 -7.74 4.87 11.33
N ILE A 153 -7.87 5.18 10.04
CA ILE A 153 -7.22 4.38 8.98
C ILE A 153 -5.70 4.38 9.19
N ALA A 154 -5.10 5.55 9.39
CA ALA A 154 -3.66 5.74 9.53
C ALA A 154 -3.04 5.00 10.73
N PHE A 155 -3.79 4.86 11.83
CA PHE A 155 -3.24 4.40 13.11
C PHE A 155 -3.83 3.07 13.59
N VAL A 156 -4.57 2.34 12.75
CA VAL A 156 -4.87 0.92 13.00
C VAL A 156 -3.58 0.12 12.78
N PRO A 157 -3.03 -0.56 13.82
CA PRO A 157 -1.72 -1.20 13.73
C PRO A 157 -1.60 -2.23 12.61
N GLN A 158 -2.66 -3.02 12.39
CA GLN A 158 -2.69 -4.01 11.32
C GLN A 158 -2.63 -3.36 9.93
N HIS A 159 -3.38 -2.29 9.70
CA HIS A 159 -3.38 -1.58 8.41
C HIS A 159 -2.01 -0.97 8.13
N LEU A 160 -1.42 -0.33 9.14
CA LEU A 160 -0.08 0.24 9.05
C LEU A 160 1.00 -0.83 8.76
N ALA A 161 0.96 -1.97 9.43
CA ALA A 161 1.90 -3.06 9.23
C ALA A 161 1.78 -3.67 7.81
N MET A 162 0.55 -3.90 7.34
CA MET A 162 0.31 -4.43 5.99
C MET A 162 0.71 -3.44 4.90
N THR A 163 0.37 -2.16 5.04
CA THR A 163 0.76 -1.13 4.05
C THR A 163 2.26 -0.79 4.06
N ALA A 164 3.02 -1.30 5.04
CA ALA A 164 4.48 -1.22 5.08
C ALA A 164 5.21 -2.48 4.55
N ALA A 165 4.48 -3.43 3.96
CA ALA A 165 5.00 -4.62 3.30
C ALA A 165 4.81 -4.56 1.77
N VAL A 166 5.54 -5.37 1.01
CA VAL A 166 5.31 -5.51 -0.44
C VAL A 166 4.06 -6.36 -0.66
N ASN A 167 2.92 -5.73 -1.01
CA ASN A 167 1.67 -6.40 -1.38
C ASN A 167 0.83 -5.51 -2.30
N ASN A 168 -0.12 -6.11 -3.01
CA ASN A 168 -1.04 -5.40 -3.89
C ASN A 168 -2.20 -4.71 -3.17
N ASP A 169 -2.52 -5.11 -1.92
CA ASP A 169 -3.63 -4.58 -1.14
C ASP A 169 -3.54 -3.06 -0.96
N ALA A 170 -2.34 -2.53 -0.68
CA ALA A 170 -2.12 -1.09 -0.52
C ALA A 170 -2.56 -0.27 -1.74
N LEU A 171 -2.32 -0.78 -2.96
CA LEU A 171 -2.76 -0.13 -4.19
C LEU A 171 -4.25 -0.40 -4.47
N ALA A 172 -4.72 -1.61 -4.19
CA ALA A 172 -6.12 -1.98 -4.38
C ALA A 172 -7.06 -1.08 -3.56
N GLU A 173 -6.74 -0.86 -2.27
CA GLU A 173 -7.46 0.05 -1.40
C GLU A 173 -7.49 1.48 -1.94
N LEU A 174 -6.33 2.00 -2.38
CA LEU A 174 -6.24 3.34 -2.98
C LEU A 174 -7.12 3.47 -4.23
N ILE A 175 -7.10 2.48 -5.13
CA ILE A 175 -7.93 2.50 -6.34
C ILE A 175 -9.41 2.43 -5.98
N LEU A 176 -9.81 1.53 -5.08
CA LEU A 176 -11.18 1.38 -4.63
C LEU A 176 -11.70 2.66 -3.97
N ALA A 177 -10.90 3.29 -3.10
CA ALA A 177 -11.24 4.57 -2.51
C ALA A 177 -11.33 5.67 -3.58
N GLY A 178 -10.43 5.69 -4.56
CA GLY A 178 -10.47 6.64 -5.67
C GLY A 178 -11.75 6.52 -6.50
N VAL A 179 -12.17 5.29 -6.82
CA VAL A 179 -13.45 5.01 -7.50
C VAL A 179 -14.62 5.47 -6.64
N MET A 180 -14.64 5.12 -5.36
CA MET A 180 -15.69 5.56 -4.43
C MET A 180 -15.79 7.08 -4.36
N TRP A 181 -14.64 7.77 -4.31
CA TRP A 181 -14.62 9.22 -4.32
C TRP A 181 -15.19 9.81 -5.60
N GLY A 182 -14.88 9.22 -6.76
CA GLY A 182 -15.50 9.58 -8.04
C GLY A 182 -17.02 9.41 -8.04
N LEU A 183 -17.52 8.30 -7.49
CA LEU A 183 -18.96 8.03 -7.39
C LEU A 183 -19.67 9.02 -6.46
N VAL A 184 -19.11 9.30 -5.28
CA VAL A 184 -19.67 10.30 -4.34
C VAL A 184 -19.74 11.68 -5.00
N ARG A 185 -18.69 12.08 -5.74
CA ARG A 185 -18.68 13.34 -6.49
C ARG A 185 -19.75 13.40 -7.56
N TRP A 186 -19.96 12.29 -8.26
CA TRP A 186 -20.96 12.21 -9.32
C TRP A 186 -22.37 12.36 -8.76
N VAL A 187 -22.74 11.59 -7.73
CA VAL A 187 -24.05 11.70 -7.06
C VAL A 187 -24.29 13.10 -6.51
N ALA A 188 -23.30 13.68 -5.81
CA ALA A 188 -23.41 15.03 -5.25
C ALA A 188 -23.50 16.15 -6.31
N SER A 189 -23.15 15.85 -7.57
CA SER A 189 -23.30 16.80 -8.68
C SER A 189 -24.68 16.75 -9.35
N GLU A 190 -25.41 15.64 -9.20
CA GLU A 190 -26.79 15.52 -9.71
C GLU A 190 -27.82 16.19 -8.78
N GLU A 191 -27.48 16.38 -7.51
CA GLU A 191 -28.33 17.07 -6.53
C GLU A 191 -28.24 18.62 -6.59
N GLN A 192 -27.37 19.19 -7.44
CA GLN A 192 -27.15 20.63 -7.62
C GLN A 192 -27.79 21.15 -8.91
#